data_AF-A0A2A9CT18-F1
#
_entry.id   AF-A0A2A9CT18-F1
#
_cell.length_a   1.000
_cell.length_b   1.000
_cell.length_c   1.000
_cell.angle_alpha   90.00
_cell.angle_beta   90.00
_cell.angle_gamma   90.00
#
_symmetry.space_group_name_H-M   'P 1'
#
loop_
_entity.id
_entity.type
_entity.pdbx_description
1 polymer ?
#
loop_
_entity_poly.entity_id
_entity_poly.type
_entity_poly.pdbx_seq_one_letter_code
_entity_poly.pdbx_strand_id
1 'polypeptide(L)'
;MLAAPFRAHVRRVLDQTGLPWPVIAGAGNLPPTLIRNLLFGRDGRHRTRLPATAARALLALDAERLLGQSRIWVPAEPAAVVITELLAAGCSPAALARYCRLSESELIGLLDAALCSRLTELLAQAARLQWHRSLQSVPGSPATTRPRRAAGVEVPAQASA
;
A
#
# COMPACT_ATOMS: atom_id res chain seq x y z
N MET A 1 -3.48 8.09 19.49
CA MET A 1 -4.93 7.95 19.21
C MET A 1 -5.26 6.50 18.90
N LEU A 2 -6.50 6.03 19.18
CA LEU A 2 -6.95 4.68 18.82
C LEU A 2 -7.00 4.52 17.30
N ALA A 3 -6.47 3.42 16.77
CA ALA A 3 -6.26 3.25 15.32
C ALA A 3 -7.48 2.70 14.55
N ALA A 4 -8.45 2.08 15.24
CA ALA A 4 -9.62 1.48 14.61
C ALA A 4 -10.46 2.44 13.75
N PRO A 5 -10.84 3.65 14.23
CA PRO A 5 -11.61 4.58 13.40
C PRO A 5 -10.85 5.03 12.15
N PHE A 6 -9.54 5.28 12.26
CA PHE A 6 -8.71 5.66 11.11
C PHE A 6 -8.58 4.53 10.09
N ARG A 7 -8.49 3.28 10.53
CA ARG A 7 -8.51 2.13 9.62
C ARG A 7 -9.85 2.03 8.87
N ALA A 8 -10.97 2.22 9.56
CA ALA A 8 -12.29 2.22 8.94
C ALA A 8 -12.44 3.38 7.93
N HIS A 9 -11.94 4.56 8.28
CA HIS A 9 -11.89 5.73 7.41
C HIS A 9 -11.09 5.45 6.13
N VAL A 10 -9.86 4.94 6.25
CA VAL A 10 -9.02 4.63 5.08
C VAL A 10 -9.69 3.57 4.20
N ARG A 11 -10.30 2.52 4.78
CA ARG A 11 -11.06 1.53 4.00
C ARG A 11 -12.20 2.17 3.21
N ARG A 12 -13.01 3.01 3.85
CA ARG A 12 -14.09 3.73 3.17
C ARG A 12 -13.57 4.56 2.00
N VAL A 13 -12.46 5.29 2.19
CA VAL A 13 -11.85 6.11 1.13
C VAL A 13 -11.33 5.24 -0.02
N LEU A 14 -10.75 4.07 0.27
CA LEU A 14 -10.35 3.11 -0.77
C LEU A 14 -11.56 2.61 -1.56
N ASP A 15 -12.63 2.25 -0.87
CA ASP A 15 -13.86 1.75 -1.49
C ASP A 15 -14.52 2.82 -2.38
N GLN A 16 -14.50 4.08 -1.95
CA GLN A 16 -15.07 5.21 -2.70
C GLN A 16 -14.26 5.60 -3.93
N THR A 17 -12.93 5.54 -3.86
CA THR A 17 -12.05 6.03 -4.93
C THR A 17 -11.59 4.91 -5.88
N GLY A 18 -11.60 3.66 -5.42
CA GLY A 18 -10.97 2.53 -6.10
C GLY A 18 -9.46 2.68 -6.28
N LEU A 19 -8.82 3.64 -5.59
CA LEU A 19 -7.38 3.87 -5.70
C LEU A 19 -6.61 2.85 -4.86
N PRO A 20 -5.40 2.45 -5.29
CA PRO A 20 -4.60 1.53 -4.51
C PRO A 20 -4.09 2.23 -3.24
N TRP A 21 -4.03 1.51 -2.12
CA TRP A 21 -3.64 2.09 -0.82
C TRP A 21 -2.29 2.83 -0.78
N PRO A 22 -1.26 2.52 -1.61
CA PRO A 22 -0.04 3.33 -1.61
C PRO A 22 -0.28 4.76 -2.09
N VAL A 23 -1.31 5.02 -2.91
CA VAL A 23 -1.69 6.38 -3.32
C VAL A 23 -2.15 7.20 -2.11
N ILE A 24 -2.88 6.59 -1.17
CA ILE A 24 -3.28 7.24 0.09
C ILE A 24 -2.04 7.62 0.92
N ALA A 25 -1.05 6.72 0.97
CA ALA A 25 0.21 7.01 1.66
C ALA A 25 0.93 8.21 1.03
N GLY A 26 1.07 8.22 -0.31
CA GLY A 26 1.70 9.31 -1.03
C GLY A 26 0.95 10.64 -0.91
N ALA A 27 -0.37 10.65 -1.09
CA ALA A 27 -1.19 11.85 -0.97
C ALA A 27 -1.20 12.43 0.44
N GLY A 28 -1.18 11.57 1.46
CA GLY A 28 -1.09 11.99 2.87
C GLY A 28 0.32 12.35 3.34
N ASN A 29 1.34 12.18 2.50
CA ASN A 29 2.75 12.22 2.90
C ASN A 29 3.04 11.33 4.13
N LEU A 30 2.47 10.13 4.13
CA LEU A 30 2.59 9.16 5.21
C LEU A 30 3.50 8.01 4.80
N PRO A 31 4.28 7.44 5.75
CA PRO A 31 5.09 6.27 5.44
C PRO A 31 4.21 5.12 4.90
N PRO A 32 4.52 4.53 3.73
CA PRO A 32 3.70 3.45 3.18
C PRO A 32 3.59 2.24 4.11
N THR A 33 4.63 1.95 4.88
CA THR A 33 4.64 0.91 5.91
C THR A 33 3.62 1.18 7.02
N LEU A 34 3.40 2.45 7.39
CA LEU A 34 2.40 2.84 8.39
C LEU A 34 0.99 2.52 7.88
N ILE A 35 0.64 2.94 6.67
CA ILE A 35 -0.68 2.69 6.07
C ILE A 35 -0.92 1.20 5.88
N ARG A 36 0.08 0.49 5.37
CA ARG A 36 -0.01 -0.96 5.21
C ARG A 36 -0.26 -1.66 6.55
N ASN A 37 0.52 -1.36 7.59
CA ASN A 37 0.35 -1.99 8.89
C ASN A 37 -0.96 -1.57 9.57
N LEU A 38 -1.48 -0.39 9.24
CA LEU A 38 -2.80 0.04 9.68
C LEU A 38 -3.89 -0.84 9.05
N LEU A 39 -3.82 -1.07 7.73
CA LEU A 39 -4.82 -1.79 6.94
C LEU A 39 -4.76 -3.30 7.08
N PHE A 40 -3.56 -3.88 6.96
CA PHE A 40 -3.34 -5.33 6.87
C PHE A 40 -2.67 -5.90 8.13
N GLY A 41 -2.22 -5.04 9.05
CA GLY A 41 -1.48 -5.49 10.23
C GLY A 41 -0.05 -5.93 9.93
N ARG A 42 0.60 -6.49 10.96
CA ARG A 42 1.91 -7.15 10.91
C ARG A 42 1.83 -8.39 11.80
N ASP A 43 2.21 -9.55 11.27
CA ASP A 43 2.19 -10.83 12.00
C ASP A 43 0.82 -11.15 12.64
N GLY A 44 -0.26 -10.89 11.89
CA GLY A 44 -1.65 -11.08 12.33
C GLY A 44 -2.16 -10.02 13.32
N ARG A 45 -1.35 -9.02 13.68
CA ARG A 45 -1.73 -7.98 14.64
C ARG A 45 -1.87 -6.62 13.96
N HIS A 46 -3.04 -6.01 14.11
CA HIS A 46 -3.25 -4.63 13.69
C HIS A 46 -2.64 -3.65 14.68
N ARG A 47 -2.16 -2.50 14.19
CA ARG A 47 -1.79 -1.39 15.06
C ARG A 47 -3.01 -0.94 15.86
N THR A 48 -2.82 -0.75 17.16
CA THR A 48 -3.85 -0.26 18.10
C THR A 48 -3.77 1.25 18.30
N ARG A 49 -2.57 1.84 18.15
CA ARG A 49 -2.33 3.27 18.30
C ARG A 49 -1.64 3.89 17.09
N LEU A 50 -2.04 5.13 16.79
CA LEU A 50 -1.43 6.00 15.79
C LEU A 50 -0.82 7.25 16.45
N PRO A 51 0.34 7.74 15.94
CA PRO A 51 0.84 9.06 16.24
C PRO A 51 -0.20 10.13 15.88
N ALA A 52 -0.27 11.22 16.65
CA ALA A 52 -1.24 12.29 16.44
C ALA A 52 -1.07 12.99 15.09
N THR A 53 0.17 13.13 14.61
CA THR A 53 0.48 13.69 13.28
C THR A 53 -0.10 12.82 12.15
N ALA A 54 0.10 11.50 12.23
CA ALA A 54 -0.44 10.56 11.25
C ALA A 54 -1.98 10.50 11.29
N ALA A 55 -2.56 10.56 12.48
CA ALA A 55 -4.01 10.61 12.64
C ALA A 55 -4.62 11.87 12.00
N ARG A 56 -4.02 13.04 12.21
CA ARG A 56 -4.45 14.30 11.58
C ARG A 56 -4.34 14.25 10.06
N ALA A 57 -3.22 13.76 9.52
CA ALA A 57 -3.05 13.59 8.08
C ALA A 57 -4.11 12.65 7.48
N LEU A 58 -4.42 11.54 8.16
CA LEU A 58 -5.45 10.61 7.72
C LEU A 58 -6.87 11.20 7.74
N LEU A 59 -7.20 12.03 8.73
CA LEU A 59 -8.50 12.71 8.80
C LEU A 59 -8.65 13.79 7.73
N ALA A 60 -7.55 14.40 7.31
CA ALA A 60 -7.54 15.40 6.26
C ALA A 60 -7.69 14.81 4.85
N LEU A 61 -7.62 13.48 4.71
CA LEU A 61 -7.81 12.77 3.45
C LEU A 61 -9.27 12.33 3.31
N ASP A 62 -9.86 12.60 2.16
CA ASP A 62 -11.16 12.10 1.74
C ASP A 62 -11.11 11.74 0.24
N ALA A 63 -12.23 11.21 -0.27
CA ALA A 63 -12.32 10.80 -1.66
C ALA A 63 -12.17 11.98 -2.63
N GLU A 64 -12.80 13.12 -2.33
CA GLU A 64 -12.75 14.33 -3.17
C GLU A 64 -11.33 14.87 -3.30
N ARG A 65 -10.57 14.97 -2.21
CA ARG A 65 -9.18 15.45 -2.24
C ARG A 65 -8.25 14.51 -2.98
N LEU A 66 -8.50 13.20 -2.95
CA LEU A 66 -7.71 12.22 -3.70
C LEU A 66 -8.03 12.28 -5.20
N LEU A 67 -9.31 12.32 -5.56
CA LEU A 67 -9.73 12.43 -6.96
C LEU A 67 -9.35 13.79 -7.56
N GLY A 68 -9.37 14.84 -6.75
CA GLY A 68 -8.91 16.19 -7.11
C GLY A 68 -7.43 16.26 -7.50
N GLN A 69 -6.60 15.28 -7.13
CA GLN A 69 -5.19 15.20 -7.58
C GLN A 69 -5.07 15.07 -9.10
N SER A 70 -6.10 14.59 -9.79
CA SER A 70 -6.15 14.53 -11.26
C SER A 70 -6.16 15.92 -11.92
N ARG A 71 -6.53 16.98 -11.18
CA ARG A 71 -6.64 18.35 -11.68
C ARG A 71 -5.39 19.19 -11.42
N ILE A 72 -4.42 18.64 -10.71
CA ILE A 72 -3.16 19.32 -10.38
C ILE A 72 -2.11 18.84 -11.37
N TRP A 73 -1.52 19.78 -12.12
CA TRP A 73 -0.42 19.51 -13.03
C TRP A 73 0.92 19.63 -12.31
N VAL A 74 1.80 18.66 -12.55
CA VAL A 74 3.14 18.55 -11.98
C VAL A 74 4.13 18.12 -13.05
N PRO A 75 5.45 18.36 -12.87
CA PRO A 75 6.48 17.81 -13.76
C PRO A 75 6.31 16.30 -13.93
N ALA A 76 6.37 15.82 -15.17
CA ALA A 76 6.21 14.39 -15.47
C ALA A 76 7.50 13.59 -15.22
N GLU A 77 8.66 14.23 -15.16
CA GLU A 77 9.97 13.58 -15.01
C GLU A 77 10.03 12.54 -13.86
N PRO A 78 9.53 12.81 -12.65
CA PRO A 78 9.53 11.82 -11.58
C PRO A 78 8.67 10.59 -11.88
N ALA A 79 7.57 10.76 -12.61
CA ALA A 79 6.72 9.67 -13.04
C ALA A 79 7.39 8.87 -14.19
N ALA A 80 7.95 9.57 -15.18
CA ALA A 80 8.63 8.97 -16.32
C ALA A 80 9.83 8.12 -15.91
N VAL A 81 10.65 8.60 -14.96
CA VAL A 81 11.76 7.84 -14.38
C VAL A 81 11.26 6.52 -13.78
N VAL A 82 10.21 6.58 -12.96
CA VAL A 82 9.65 5.38 -12.32
C VAL A 82 9.05 4.41 -13.32
N ILE A 83 8.31 4.90 -14.31
CA ILE A 83 7.74 4.02 -15.35
C ILE A 83 8.87 3.36 -16.15
N THR A 84 9.91 4.11 -16.52
CA THR A 84 11.08 3.57 -17.21
C THR A 84 11.80 2.50 -16.39
N GLU A 85 12.04 2.75 -15.10
CA GLU A 85 12.61 1.77 -14.17
C GLU A 85 11.79 0.46 -14.15
N LEU A 86 10.46 0.58 -14.08
CA LEU A 86 9.56 -0.57 -14.01
C LEU A 86 9.52 -1.35 -15.31
N LEU A 87 9.49 -0.67 -16.46
CA LEU A 87 9.55 -1.30 -17.77
C LEU A 87 10.89 -2.05 -17.95
N ALA A 88 12.01 -1.43 -17.57
CA ALA A 88 13.33 -2.06 -17.60
C ALA A 88 13.42 -3.28 -16.66
N ALA A 89 12.68 -3.27 -15.55
CA ALA A 89 12.56 -4.41 -14.63
C ALA A 89 11.61 -5.52 -15.13
N GLY A 90 11.07 -5.41 -16.35
CA GLY A 90 10.21 -6.42 -16.98
C GLY A 90 8.72 -6.30 -16.65
N CYS A 91 8.26 -5.18 -16.07
CA CYS A 91 6.83 -4.92 -15.94
C CYS A 91 6.16 -4.86 -17.32
N SER A 92 5.01 -5.52 -17.48
CA SER A 92 4.20 -5.39 -18.68
C SER A 92 3.70 -3.94 -18.86
N PRO A 93 3.89 -3.31 -20.04
CA PRO A 93 3.37 -1.97 -20.33
C PRO A 93 1.85 -1.90 -20.13
N ALA A 94 1.10 -2.88 -20.64
CA ALA A 94 -0.35 -2.96 -20.48
C ALA A 94 -0.78 -3.04 -19.00
N ALA A 95 -0.03 -3.77 -18.17
CA ALA A 95 -0.30 -3.85 -16.73
C ALA A 95 -0.03 -2.51 -16.03
N LEU A 96 1.06 -1.82 -16.38
CA LEU A 96 1.39 -0.51 -15.84
C LEU A 96 0.39 0.57 -16.27
N ALA A 97 -0.01 0.59 -17.55
CA ALA A 97 -1.01 1.51 -18.07
C ALA A 97 -2.34 1.35 -17.30
N ARG A 98 -2.83 0.11 -17.20
CA ARG A 98 -4.04 -0.20 -16.44
C ARG A 98 -3.93 0.20 -14.97
N TYR A 99 -2.79 -0.06 -14.34
CA TYR A 99 -2.56 0.33 -12.95
C TYR A 99 -2.59 1.86 -12.76
N CYS A 100 -1.94 2.58 -13.67
CA CYS A 100 -1.88 4.03 -13.67
C CYS A 100 -3.15 4.70 -14.22
N ARG A 101 -4.15 3.91 -14.62
CA ARG A 101 -5.41 4.36 -15.22
C ARG A 101 -5.19 5.19 -16.50
N LEU A 102 -4.21 4.76 -17.28
CA LEU A 102 -3.86 5.31 -18.59
C LEU A 102 -4.13 4.25 -19.66
N SER A 103 -4.34 4.70 -20.88
CA SER A 103 -4.13 3.88 -22.08
C SER A 103 -2.64 3.61 -22.30
N GLU A 104 -2.30 2.61 -23.10
CA GLU A 104 -0.90 2.31 -23.44
C GLU A 104 -0.24 3.47 -24.21
N SER A 105 -0.98 4.15 -25.08
CA SER A 105 -0.48 5.32 -25.79
C SER A 105 -0.22 6.50 -24.85
N GLU A 106 -1.08 6.75 -23.87
CA GLU A 106 -0.84 7.76 -22.84
C GLU A 106 0.36 7.40 -21.95
N LEU A 107 0.56 6.12 -21.64
CA LEU A 107 1.74 5.67 -20.89
C LEU A 107 3.03 5.93 -21.67
N ILE A 108 3.03 5.65 -22.98
CA ILE A 108 4.19 5.94 -23.85
C ILE A 108 4.40 7.45 -23.95
N GLY A 109 3.34 8.21 -24.21
CA GLY A 109 3.41 9.68 -24.30
C GLY A 109 3.87 10.35 -23.01
N LEU A 110 3.59 9.75 -21.84
CA LEU A 110 4.06 10.22 -20.54
C LEU A 110 5.59 10.25 -20.44
N LEU A 111 6.30 9.36 -21.13
CA LEU A 111 7.76 9.26 -21.05
C LEU A 111 8.45 10.51 -21.59
N ASP A 112 7.83 11.19 -22.57
CA ASP A 112 8.34 12.42 -23.19
C ASP A 112 7.53 13.67 -22.78
N ALA A 113 6.52 13.52 -21.93
CA ALA A 113 5.68 14.64 -21.51
C ALA A 113 6.44 15.61 -20.58
N ALA A 114 6.13 16.89 -20.68
CA ALA A 114 6.64 17.89 -19.72
C ALA A 114 5.88 17.85 -18.38
N LEU A 115 4.56 17.62 -18.44
CA LEU A 115 3.66 17.65 -17.29
C LEU A 115 2.74 16.43 -17.28
N CYS A 116 2.39 15.98 -16.08
CA CYS A 116 1.36 14.97 -15.86
C CYS A 116 0.46 15.38 -14.68
N SER A 117 -0.64 14.65 -14.48
CA SER A 117 -1.46 14.87 -13.28
C SER A 117 -0.73 14.36 -12.04
N ARG A 118 -0.94 15.01 -10.89
CA ARG A 118 -0.39 14.54 -9.60
C ARG A 118 -0.90 13.15 -9.24
N LEU A 119 -2.13 12.81 -9.67
CA LEU A 119 -2.65 11.45 -9.51
C LEU A 119 -1.81 10.41 -10.28
N THR A 120 -1.43 10.72 -11.52
CA THR A 120 -0.58 9.84 -12.35
C THR A 120 0.77 9.61 -11.69
N GLU A 121 1.41 10.67 -11.18
CA GLU A 121 2.67 10.55 -10.45
C GLU A 121 2.53 9.67 -9.20
N LEU A 122 1.48 9.88 -8.40
CA LEU A 122 1.20 9.05 -7.22
C LEU A 122 0.96 7.58 -7.59
N LEU A 123 0.29 7.31 -8.72
CA LEU A 123 0.07 5.96 -9.22
C LEU A 123 1.35 5.30 -9.71
N ALA A 124 2.24 6.02 -10.40
CA ALA A 124 3.55 5.50 -10.79
C ALA A 124 4.38 5.11 -9.55
N GLN A 125 4.43 6.00 -8.54
CA GLN A 125 5.10 5.70 -7.26
C GLN A 125 4.47 4.51 -6.52
N ALA A 126 3.13 4.40 -6.55
CA ALA A 126 2.41 3.27 -5.99
C ALA A 126 2.75 1.95 -6.70
N ALA A 127 2.85 1.97 -8.03
CA ALA A 127 3.24 0.82 -8.85
C ALA A 127 4.64 0.33 -8.47
N ARG A 128 5.59 1.26 -8.30
CA ARG A 128 6.96 0.94 -7.87
C ARG A 128 6.99 0.24 -6.52
N LEU A 129 6.26 0.78 -5.54
CA LEU A 129 6.16 0.16 -4.22
C LEU A 129 5.56 -1.25 -4.30
N GLN A 130 4.56 -1.48 -5.15
CA GLN A 130 3.95 -2.80 -5.29
C GLN A 130 4.89 -3.79 -5.97
N TRP A 131 5.51 -3.40 -7.08
CA TRP A 131 6.38 -4.29 -7.85
C TRP A 131 7.60 -4.77 -7.06
N HIS A 132 8.30 -3.87 -6.36
CA HIS A 132 9.43 -4.28 -5.51
C HIS A 132 9.02 -5.27 -4.42
N ARG A 133 7.77 -5.20 -3.96
CA ARG A 133 7.26 -6.16 -2.96
C ARG A 133 6.92 -7.51 -3.58
N SER A 134 6.39 -7.52 -4.81
CA SER A 134 6.21 -8.75 -5.58
C SER A 134 7.54 -9.49 -5.71
N LEU A 135 8.60 -8.76 -6.08
CA LEU A 135 9.95 -9.29 -6.21
C LEU A 135 10.52 -9.80 -4.88
N GLN A 136 10.23 -9.13 -3.76
CA GLN A 136 10.64 -9.60 -2.43
C GLN A 136 9.84 -10.82 -1.93
N SER A 137 8.69 -11.11 -2.55
CA SER A 137 7.78 -12.19 -2.12
C SER A 137 8.01 -13.54 -2.80
N VAL A 138 9.12 -13.70 -3.56
CA VAL A 138 9.43 -14.96 -4.25
C VAL A 138 9.46 -16.14 -3.26
N PRO A 139 8.70 -17.23 -3.53
CA PRO A 139 8.51 -18.32 -2.60
C PRO A 139 9.69 -19.30 -2.67
N GLY A 140 10.46 -19.37 -1.60
CA GLY A 140 11.56 -20.33 -1.46
C GLY A 140 12.17 -20.43 -0.06
N SER A 141 11.58 -19.76 0.94
CA SER A 141 12.01 -19.93 2.33
C SER A 141 11.00 -20.81 3.05
N PRO A 142 11.34 -22.04 3.47
CA PRO A 142 10.42 -22.87 4.24
C PRO A 142 10.18 -22.17 5.58
N ALA A 143 9.00 -21.55 5.69
CA ALA A 143 8.45 -21.16 6.98
C ALA A 143 8.41 -22.42 7.84
N THR A 144 9.37 -22.54 8.75
CA THR A 144 9.43 -23.63 9.71
C THR A 144 8.14 -23.59 10.52
N THR A 145 7.22 -24.49 10.19
CA THR A 145 6.07 -24.83 11.02
C THR A 145 6.62 -25.26 12.36
N ARG A 146 6.61 -24.35 13.34
CA ARG A 146 6.94 -24.67 14.72
C ARG A 146 5.76 -25.48 15.26
N PRO A 147 5.93 -26.77 15.62
CA PRO A 147 4.83 -27.53 16.19
C PRO A 147 4.44 -26.89 17.53
N ARG A 148 3.17 -26.48 17.62
CA ARG A 148 2.52 -26.05 18.83
C ARG A 148 2.45 -27.26 19.76
N ARG A 149 3.40 -27.37 20.70
CA ARG A 149 3.41 -28.38 21.76
C ARG A 149 2.27 -28.05 22.72
N ALA A 150 1.09 -28.61 22.47
CA ALA A 150 0.04 -28.75 23.46
C ALA A 150 0.36 -30.01 24.27
N ALA A 151 0.70 -29.85 25.54
CA ALA A 151 0.68 -30.91 26.54
C ALA A 151 0.52 -30.27 27.92
N GLY A 152 -0.69 -29.79 28.17
CA GLY A 152 -1.24 -29.69 29.52
C GLY A 152 -2.37 -30.70 29.59
N VAL A 153 -2.10 -31.87 30.15
CA VAL A 153 -3.12 -32.70 30.77
C VAL A 153 -2.64 -32.91 32.19
N GLU A 154 -3.28 -32.18 33.09
CA GLU A 154 -3.27 -32.43 34.52
C GLU A 154 -3.88 -33.81 34.79
N VAL A 155 -3.20 -34.60 35.62
CA VAL A 155 -3.80 -35.78 36.26
C VAL A 155 -3.69 -35.54 37.78
N PRO A 156 -4.80 -35.43 38.52
CA PRO A 156 -4.73 -35.37 39.98
C PRO A 156 -4.71 -36.77 40.61
N ALA A 157 -3.89 -36.85 41.65
CA ALA A 157 -3.81 -37.74 42.82
C ALA A 157 -4.78 -38.93 42.95
N GLN A 158 -4.25 -40.10 43.36
CA GLN A 158 -4.71 -40.86 44.54
C GLN A 158 -3.56 -41.65 45.22
N ALA A 159 -3.75 -41.90 46.51
CA ALA A 159 -2.78 -42.32 47.53
C ALA A 159 -2.97 -43.79 48.01
N SER A 160 -2.07 -44.22 48.91
CA SER A 160 -2.05 -45.45 49.76
C SER A 160 -1.28 -46.63 49.14
N ALA A 161 -0.39 -47.34 49.84
CA ALA A 161 -0.15 -47.51 51.28
C ALA A 161 1.36 -47.65 51.58
#